data_AF-A0A4P9ZAU8-F1
#
_entry.id   AF-A0A4P9ZAU8-F1
#
_cell.length_a   1.000
_cell.length_b   1.000
_cell.length_c   1.000
_cell.angle_alpha   90.00
_cell.angle_beta   90.00
_cell.angle_gamma   90.00
#
_symmetry.space_group_name_H-M   'P 1'
#
loop_
_entity.id
_entity.type
_entity.pdbx_description
1 polymer ?
#
loop_
_entity_poly.entity_id
_entity_poly.type
_entity_poly.pdbx_seq_one_letter_code
_entity_poly.pdbx_strand_id
1 'polypeptide(L)'
;MISTELIAADGTAFYEKNFLDVFAILVILLGLTSPSDKSWRTLMRSVHPFCFEVAEAIAKMRNFELFIELKLVTTTIRYSIRDDLATTLIGKFSDARLIHDPTTRTRENMKSVSRVQVTPKGAALVYDFCKNIGMCKEKMPAVVHSNINTMQLFRFDRSPTTGKILHSEYFNHILIAAVMGPEPNVWHPDQKPVAARNRFVEDTIVSGNYDPKSVPKTKQVSPLYHRYFGNPKSEAHVQYYESGTGVRLFHDRKFVLGSGSAMVEYCFSGKALVQWLCDCTTAYSKTEAKEIGQVLLDQNLIVPVTVAQSSDIFYNHPEAIYTLTELGLQSCKWTYRRP
;
A
#
# COMPACT_ATOMS: atom_id res chain seq x y z
N MET A 1 -0.14 25.25 2.11
CA MET A 1 0.61 24.24 1.36
C MET A 1 2.07 24.36 1.81
N ILE A 2 2.44 23.70 2.92
CA ILE A 2 3.84 23.67 3.37
C ILE A 2 4.41 22.38 2.78
N SER A 3 4.95 22.45 1.58
CA SER A 3 5.88 21.43 1.11
C SER A 3 7.13 21.59 1.97
N THR A 4 7.29 20.74 2.98
CA THR A 4 8.54 20.69 3.74
C THR A 4 9.52 19.94 2.87
N GLU A 5 10.29 20.69 2.06
CA GLU A 5 11.53 20.19 1.49
C GLU A 5 12.38 19.68 2.66
N LEU A 6 12.63 18.36 2.68
CA LEU A 6 13.59 17.79 3.59
C LEU A 6 14.95 18.25 3.04
N ILE A 7 15.72 19.00 3.81
CA ILE A 7 17.05 19.45 3.38
C ILE A 7 18.06 18.53 4.05
N ALA A 8 18.92 17.88 3.26
CA ALA A 8 20.02 17.07 3.77
C ALA A 8 21.05 17.96 4.48
N ALA A 9 21.95 17.37 5.27
CA ALA A 9 22.94 18.11 6.06
C ALA A 9 23.91 18.96 5.23
N ASP A 10 24.03 18.67 3.93
CA ASP A 10 24.84 19.41 2.95
C ASP A 10 24.05 20.52 2.21
N GLY A 11 22.80 20.77 2.59
CA GLY A 11 21.95 21.77 1.94
C GLY A 11 21.25 21.29 0.66
N THR A 12 21.43 20.02 0.26
CA THR A 12 20.72 19.48 -0.90
C THR A 12 19.26 19.17 -0.57
N ALA A 13 18.34 19.55 -1.46
CA ALA A 13 16.95 19.16 -1.36
C ALA A 13 16.85 17.62 -1.46
N PHE A 14 16.29 17.01 -0.43
CA PHE A 14 16.02 15.59 -0.36
C PHE A 14 14.74 15.32 -1.16
N TYR A 15 14.93 15.03 -2.44
CA TYR A 15 13.85 14.71 -3.38
C TYR A 15 13.05 13.48 -2.94
N GLU A 16 11.77 13.41 -3.29
CA GLU A 16 10.86 12.33 -2.86
C GLU A 16 11.34 10.91 -3.26
N LYS A 17 12.01 10.77 -4.40
CA LYS A 17 12.66 9.51 -4.78
C LYS A 17 13.62 9.02 -3.68
N ASN A 18 14.29 9.95 -3.00
CA ASN A 18 15.24 9.65 -1.94
C ASN A 18 14.55 9.10 -0.68
N PHE A 19 13.27 9.39 -0.41
CA PHE A 19 12.61 8.88 0.81
C PHE A 19 12.22 7.41 0.68
N LEU A 20 11.72 6.97 -0.48
CA LEU A 20 11.41 5.57 -0.72
C LEU A 20 12.68 4.72 -0.76
N ASP A 21 13.74 5.24 -1.40
CA ASP A 21 15.04 4.58 -1.45
C ASP A 21 15.63 4.45 -0.04
N VAL A 22 15.55 5.50 0.80
CA VAL A 22 15.97 5.42 2.21
C VAL A 22 15.14 4.41 3.01
N PHE A 23 13.83 4.30 2.79
CA PHE A 23 13.03 3.24 3.40
C PHE A 23 13.51 1.84 2.97
N ALA A 24 13.73 1.63 1.66
CA ALA A 24 14.16 0.34 1.15
C ALA A 24 15.54 -0.06 1.69
N ILE A 25 16.49 0.88 1.69
CA ILE A 25 17.84 0.70 2.25
C ILE A 25 17.75 0.38 3.75
N LEU A 26 16.93 1.10 4.52
CA LEU A 26 16.72 0.81 5.94
C LEU A 26 16.34 -0.65 6.15
N VAL A 27 15.30 -1.11 5.45
CA VAL A 27 14.77 -2.46 5.62
C VAL A 27 15.80 -3.53 5.23
N ILE A 28 16.57 -3.28 4.17
CA ILE A 28 17.69 -4.16 3.76
C ILE A 28 18.73 -4.23 4.88
N LEU A 29 19.18 -3.08 5.40
CA LEU A 29 20.26 -2.99 6.40
C LEU A 29 19.86 -3.48 7.79
N LEU A 30 18.58 -3.44 8.13
CA LEU A 30 18.06 -4.03 9.37
C LEU A 30 17.96 -5.56 9.30
N GLY A 31 17.99 -6.16 8.10
CA GLY A 31 18.01 -7.62 7.94
C GLY A 31 16.81 -8.32 8.60
N LEU A 32 15.61 -7.75 8.45
CA LEU A 32 14.42 -8.18 9.18
C LEU A 32 14.08 -9.65 8.92
N THR A 33 13.72 -10.38 9.98
CA THR A 33 13.39 -11.81 9.91
C THR A 33 11.98 -12.09 10.43
N SER A 34 11.48 -13.30 10.11
CA SER A 34 10.31 -13.87 10.78
C SER A 34 10.77 -14.77 11.93
N PRO A 35 10.11 -14.72 13.11
CA PRO A 35 10.32 -15.70 14.16
C PRO A 35 10.11 -17.13 13.61
N SER A 36 10.94 -18.09 14.05
CA SER A 36 10.84 -19.45 13.54
C SER A 36 9.58 -20.16 14.02
N ASP A 37 9.03 -20.98 13.14
CA ASP A 37 7.81 -21.79 13.36
C ASP A 37 7.99 -22.90 14.42
N LYS A 38 9.15 -22.95 15.11
CA LYS A 38 9.41 -23.89 16.22
C LYS A 38 9.34 -23.23 17.59
N SER A 39 9.45 -21.90 17.67
CA SER A 39 9.49 -21.14 18.94
C SER A 39 8.09 -20.69 19.43
N TRP A 40 7.10 -20.66 18.53
CA TRP A 40 5.74 -20.18 18.85
C TRP A 40 4.94 -21.07 19.80
N ARG A 41 5.36 -22.32 20.02
CA ARG A 41 4.65 -23.26 20.91
C ARG A 41 4.80 -22.92 22.40
N THR A 42 5.68 -21.98 22.77
CA THR A 42 6.08 -21.77 24.17
C THR A 42 5.76 -20.41 24.78
N LEU A 43 5.16 -19.44 24.07
CA LEU A 43 4.70 -18.21 24.73
C LEU A 43 3.53 -17.55 24.00
N MET A 44 2.41 -17.36 24.71
CA MET A 44 1.25 -16.57 24.28
C MET A 44 1.57 -15.06 24.18
N ARG A 45 2.39 -14.68 23.20
CA ARG A 45 2.47 -13.31 22.70
C ARG A 45 2.35 -13.34 21.18
N SER A 46 1.50 -12.49 20.62
CA SER A 46 1.40 -12.26 19.18
C SER A 46 2.77 -11.82 18.65
N VAL A 47 3.52 -12.74 18.03
CA VAL A 47 4.82 -12.41 17.45
C VAL A 47 4.60 -12.02 16.00
N HIS A 48 4.82 -10.74 15.70
CA HIS A 48 4.67 -10.19 14.37
C HIS A 48 6.00 -10.30 13.60
N PRO A 49 6.00 -10.88 12.38
CA PRO A 49 7.22 -11.02 11.59
C PRO A 49 7.66 -9.69 10.99
N PHE A 50 8.95 -9.56 10.62
CA PHE A 50 9.49 -8.39 9.92
C PHE A 50 9.24 -7.06 10.63
N CYS A 51 9.42 -7.06 11.95
CA CYS A 51 9.31 -5.86 12.79
C CYS A 51 10.69 -5.35 13.19
N PHE A 52 10.78 -4.05 13.51
CA PHE A 52 11.96 -3.41 14.07
C PHE A 52 11.60 -2.36 15.11
N GLU A 53 12.54 -2.07 16.01
CA GLU A 53 12.40 -0.98 16.98
C GLU A 53 12.72 0.37 16.31
N VAL A 54 11.94 1.41 16.61
CA VAL A 54 12.13 2.75 16.04
C VAL A 54 13.50 3.33 16.42
N ALA A 55 13.95 3.10 17.66
CA ALA A 55 15.26 3.53 18.13
C ALA A 55 16.41 2.87 17.35
N GLU A 56 16.26 1.58 17.02
CA GLU A 56 17.25 0.85 16.20
C GLU A 56 17.29 1.43 14.78
N ALA A 57 16.14 1.69 14.18
CA ALA A 57 16.07 2.30 12.85
C ALA A 57 16.72 3.69 12.80
N ILE A 58 16.47 4.54 13.81
CA ILE A 58 17.10 5.85 13.92
C ILE A 58 18.62 5.72 14.06
N ALA A 59 19.09 4.82 14.94
CA ALA A 59 20.52 4.57 15.11
C ALA A 59 21.17 4.08 13.80
N LYS A 60 20.48 3.22 13.04
CA LYS A 60 20.94 2.73 11.74
C LYS A 60 21.04 3.86 10.71
N MET A 61 20.04 4.75 10.66
CA MET A 61 19.98 5.90 9.74
C MET A 61 21.14 6.90 9.89
N ARG A 62 21.78 6.96 11.07
CA ARG A 62 22.97 7.80 11.28
C ARG A 62 24.12 7.47 10.34
N ASN A 63 24.26 6.18 10.00
CA ASN A 63 25.33 5.63 9.18
C ASN A 63 24.78 4.57 8.22
N PHE A 64 23.99 4.98 7.22
CA PHE A 64 23.59 4.09 6.14
C PHE A 64 24.75 3.87 5.19
N GLU A 65 25.06 2.60 4.96
CA GLU A 65 25.99 2.18 3.93
C GLU A 65 25.48 0.87 3.33
N LEU A 66 24.99 0.96 2.09
CA LEU A 66 24.57 -0.19 1.31
C LEU A 66 25.61 -0.46 0.23
N PHE A 67 26.20 -1.66 0.27
CA PHE A 67 27.12 -2.15 -0.74
C PHE A 67 26.41 -3.09 -1.71
N ILE A 68 26.50 -2.78 -3.00
CA ILE A 68 25.92 -3.55 -4.07
C ILE A 68 27.04 -3.96 -5.00
N GLU A 69 27.48 -5.20 -4.87
CA GLU A 69 28.53 -5.77 -5.70
C GLU A 69 27.91 -6.58 -6.83
N LEU A 70 28.02 -6.06 -8.06
CA LEU A 70 27.71 -6.75 -9.30
C LEU A 70 29.02 -7.26 -9.93
N LYS A 71 28.92 -8.16 -10.91
CA LYS A 71 30.09 -8.81 -11.54
C LYS A 71 31.17 -7.84 -12.04
N LEU A 72 30.77 -6.66 -12.51
CA LEU A 72 31.67 -5.67 -13.12
C LEU A 72 31.66 -4.31 -12.40
N VAL A 73 30.68 -4.07 -11.53
CA VAL A 73 30.43 -2.75 -10.93
C VAL A 73 30.08 -2.92 -9.46
N THR A 74 30.73 -2.15 -8.60
CA THR A 74 30.32 -2.00 -7.20
C THR A 74 29.68 -0.64 -7.02
N THR A 75 28.44 -0.62 -6.56
CA THR A 75 27.72 0.61 -6.18
C THR A 75 27.66 0.67 -4.66
N THR A 76 28.12 1.78 -4.10
CA THR A 76 28.00 2.06 -2.66
C THR A 76 27.08 3.25 -2.47
N ILE A 77 26.00 3.06 -1.71
CA ILE A 77 25.06 4.13 -1.38
C ILE A 77 25.25 4.47 0.10
N ARG A 78 25.60 5.72 0.39
CA ARG A 78 25.82 6.21 1.76
C ARG A 78 24.87 7.35 2.08
N TYR A 79 24.26 7.29 3.25
CA TYR A 79 23.56 8.43 3.84
C TYR A 79 23.97 8.59 5.30
N SER A 80 24.05 9.84 5.74
CA SER A 80 24.10 10.17 7.16
C SER A 80 22.89 11.03 7.49
N ILE A 81 21.95 10.44 8.24
CA ILE A 81 20.68 11.06 8.57
C ILE A 81 20.67 11.31 10.08
N ARG A 82 20.50 12.58 10.47
CA ARG A 82 20.39 12.99 11.86
C ARG A 82 19.09 12.48 12.50
N ASP A 83 19.07 12.35 13.82
CA ASP A 83 17.94 11.77 14.56
C ASP A 83 16.60 12.49 14.36
N ASP A 84 16.63 13.81 14.22
CA ASP A 84 15.45 14.66 13.97
C ASP A 84 14.80 14.33 12.61
N LEU A 85 15.65 14.23 11.58
CA LEU A 85 15.24 13.86 10.24
C LEU A 85 14.82 12.39 10.18
N ALA A 86 15.54 11.49 10.84
CA ALA A 86 15.20 10.07 10.94
C ALA A 86 13.82 9.87 11.59
N THR A 87 13.55 10.57 12.69
CA THR A 87 12.23 10.54 13.36
C THR A 87 11.12 11.04 12.43
N THR A 88 11.39 12.10 11.68
CA THR A 88 10.44 12.62 10.67
C THR A 88 10.19 11.62 9.55
N LEU A 89 11.23 10.94 9.06
CA LEU A 89 11.13 9.91 8.03
C LEU A 89 10.33 8.71 8.50
N ILE A 90 10.50 8.26 9.74
CA ILE A 90 9.68 7.18 10.33
C ILE A 90 8.19 7.57 10.32
N GLY A 91 7.86 8.83 10.65
CA GLY A 91 6.50 9.36 10.49
C GLY A 91 6.01 9.31 9.05
N LYS A 92 6.82 9.78 8.10
CA LYS A 92 6.48 9.75 6.66
C LYS A 92 6.29 8.33 6.13
N PHE A 93 7.08 7.34 6.59
CA PHE A 93 6.92 5.94 6.20
C PHE A 93 5.58 5.37 6.68
N SER A 94 5.11 5.79 7.85
CA SER A 94 3.78 5.46 8.36
C SER A 94 2.67 6.08 7.52
N ASP A 95 2.78 7.37 7.23
CA ASP A 95 1.80 8.11 6.42
C ASP A 95 1.67 7.52 5.01
N ALA A 96 2.80 7.08 4.45
CA ALA A 96 2.89 6.40 3.15
C ALA A 96 2.49 4.91 3.19
N ARG A 97 2.04 4.38 4.35
CA ARG A 97 1.65 2.97 4.54
C ARG A 97 2.78 1.98 4.24
N LEU A 98 4.02 2.33 4.51
CA LEU A 98 5.18 1.43 4.37
C LEU A 98 5.41 0.58 5.62
N ILE A 99 5.03 1.12 6.76
CA ILE A 99 5.08 0.50 8.09
C ILE A 99 3.79 0.76 8.85
N HIS A 100 3.52 -0.05 9.88
CA HIS A 100 2.43 0.18 10.82
C HIS A 100 2.77 -0.33 12.22
N ASP A 101 1.99 0.08 13.22
CA ASP A 101 2.01 -0.54 14.54
C ASP A 101 1.36 -1.93 14.46
N PRO A 102 2.10 -3.02 14.77
CA PRO A 102 1.54 -4.37 14.77
C PRO A 102 0.54 -4.61 15.90
N THR A 103 0.66 -3.87 17.01
CA THR A 103 -0.15 -4.03 18.22
C THR A 103 -1.46 -3.25 18.16
N THR A 104 -1.46 -2.10 17.48
CA THR A 104 -2.66 -1.25 17.36
C THR A 104 -2.97 -0.90 15.91
N ARG A 105 -3.93 -1.63 15.34
CA ARG A 105 -4.25 -1.56 13.91
C ARG A 105 -5.16 -0.37 13.54
N THR A 106 -5.62 0.40 14.52
CA THR A 106 -6.56 1.54 14.39
C THR A 106 -6.00 2.85 14.95
N ARG A 107 -4.70 2.92 15.29
CA ARG A 107 -4.06 4.19 15.69
C ARG A 107 -3.39 4.87 14.51
N GLU A 108 -3.71 6.15 14.30
CA GLU A 108 -3.07 6.97 13.25
C GLU A 108 -1.73 7.56 13.69
N ASN A 109 -1.52 7.72 15.00
CA ASN A 109 -0.38 8.45 15.53
C ASN A 109 0.73 7.51 16.00
N MET A 110 1.92 7.63 15.40
CA MET A 110 3.11 6.84 15.74
C MET A 110 4.00 7.41 16.87
N LYS A 111 3.66 8.57 17.46
CA LYS A 111 4.51 9.25 18.48
C LYS A 111 4.87 8.39 19.71
N SER A 112 4.10 7.34 20.01
CA SER A 112 4.33 6.43 21.15
C SER A 112 4.66 4.99 20.75
N VAL A 113 4.84 4.73 19.45
CA VAL A 113 5.07 3.37 18.93
C VAL A 113 6.56 3.07 19.00
N SER A 114 6.95 2.11 19.84
CA SER A 114 8.35 1.70 19.97
C SER A 114 8.77 0.72 18.86
N ARG A 115 7.82 -0.09 18.37
CA ARG A 115 8.06 -1.17 17.42
C ARG A 115 7.07 -1.11 16.27
N VAL A 116 7.55 -1.26 15.04
CA VAL A 116 6.75 -1.19 13.82
C VAL A 116 6.97 -2.43 12.96
N GLN A 117 5.99 -2.75 12.11
CA GLN A 117 6.02 -3.86 11.16
C GLN A 117 5.98 -3.32 9.73
N VAL A 118 6.77 -3.91 8.82
CA VAL A 118 6.71 -3.61 7.39
C VAL A 118 5.35 -4.03 6.82
N THR A 119 4.73 -3.20 5.99
CA THR A 119 3.47 -3.54 5.30
C THR A 119 3.73 -4.31 3.99
N PRO A 120 2.69 -4.87 3.35
CA PRO A 120 2.83 -5.51 2.04
C PRO A 120 3.28 -4.53 0.96
N LYS A 121 2.80 -3.29 1.04
CA LYS A 121 3.28 -2.18 0.20
C LYS A 121 4.76 -1.90 0.42
N GLY A 122 5.19 -1.81 1.68
CA GLY A 122 6.59 -1.62 2.04
C GLY A 122 7.48 -2.73 1.47
N ALA A 123 7.07 -3.99 1.62
CA ALA A 123 7.81 -5.12 1.08
C ALA A 123 7.87 -5.14 -0.45
N ALA A 124 6.78 -4.78 -1.14
CA ALA A 124 6.76 -4.64 -2.58
C ALA A 124 7.71 -3.53 -3.07
N LEU A 125 7.79 -2.42 -2.35
CA LEU A 125 8.74 -1.33 -2.65
C LEU A 125 10.19 -1.73 -2.42
N VAL A 126 10.49 -2.47 -1.35
CA VAL A 126 11.82 -3.04 -1.12
C VAL A 126 12.20 -3.99 -2.26
N TYR A 127 11.27 -4.83 -2.72
CA TYR A 127 11.50 -5.71 -3.86
C TYR A 127 11.80 -4.94 -5.14
N ASP A 128 10.99 -3.93 -5.47
CA ASP A 128 11.21 -3.08 -6.63
C ASP A 128 12.56 -2.36 -6.58
N PHE A 129 12.94 -1.84 -5.40
CA PHE A 129 14.26 -1.22 -5.19
C PHE A 129 15.38 -2.22 -5.49
N CYS A 130 15.33 -3.43 -4.90
CA CYS A 130 16.33 -4.47 -5.13
C CYS A 130 16.48 -4.83 -6.62
N LYS A 131 15.37 -4.93 -7.36
CA LYS A 131 15.41 -5.16 -8.82
C LYS A 131 16.06 -4.00 -9.56
N ASN A 132 15.67 -2.77 -9.24
CA ASN A 132 16.13 -1.57 -9.94
C ASN A 132 17.65 -1.35 -9.81
N ILE A 133 18.22 -1.70 -8.66
CA ILE A 133 19.67 -1.63 -8.43
C ILE A 133 20.44 -2.87 -8.90
N GLY A 134 19.74 -3.88 -9.44
CA GLY A 134 20.34 -5.12 -9.93
C GLY A 134 20.83 -6.08 -8.84
N MET A 135 20.31 -5.98 -7.61
CA MET A 135 20.69 -6.87 -6.51
C MET A 135 20.40 -8.34 -6.87
N CYS A 136 21.38 -9.23 -6.65
CA CYS A 136 21.21 -10.67 -6.86
C CYS A 136 20.05 -11.21 -6.00
N LYS A 137 19.26 -12.13 -6.57
CA LYS A 137 18.06 -12.68 -5.91
C LYS A 137 18.37 -13.30 -4.54
N GLU A 138 19.53 -13.92 -4.40
CA GLU A 138 19.99 -14.61 -3.19
C GLU A 138 20.45 -13.62 -2.10
N LYS A 139 20.79 -12.39 -2.49
CA LYS A 139 21.20 -11.30 -1.59
C LYS A 139 20.02 -10.41 -1.16
N MET A 140 18.84 -10.59 -1.75
CA MET A 140 17.64 -9.83 -1.37
C MET A 140 17.22 -10.17 0.08
N PRO A 141 16.68 -9.20 0.84
CA PRO A 141 16.33 -9.44 2.25
C PRO A 141 15.15 -10.40 2.40
N ALA A 142 15.10 -11.14 3.51
CA ALA A 142 14.10 -12.18 3.77
C ALA A 142 12.64 -11.71 3.62
N VAL A 143 12.36 -10.43 3.90
CA VAL A 143 11.03 -9.82 3.71
C VAL A 143 10.52 -9.93 2.27
N VAL A 144 11.40 -9.86 1.26
CA VAL A 144 11.08 -9.97 -0.17
C VAL A 144 10.61 -11.37 -0.53
N HIS A 145 11.20 -12.39 0.09
CA HIS A 145 10.87 -13.80 -0.14
C HIS A 145 9.64 -14.27 0.67
N SER A 146 9.10 -13.42 1.54
CA SER A 146 8.04 -13.79 2.48
C SER A 146 6.63 -13.57 1.94
N ASN A 147 5.63 -14.17 2.59
CA ASN A 147 4.21 -13.97 2.32
C ASN A 147 3.68 -12.57 2.73
N ILE A 148 4.55 -11.63 3.10
CA ILE A 148 4.20 -10.21 3.21
C ILE A 148 4.38 -9.47 1.88
N ASN A 149 5.27 -9.94 0.99
CA ASN A 149 5.50 -9.32 -0.32
C ASN A 149 4.46 -9.81 -1.34
N THR A 150 3.24 -9.31 -1.20
CA THR A 150 2.06 -9.76 -1.96
C THR A 150 1.46 -8.69 -2.87
N MET A 151 1.99 -7.47 -2.83
CA MET A 151 1.42 -6.33 -3.55
C MET A 151 2.03 -6.12 -4.93
N GLN A 152 1.17 -6.08 -5.94
CA GLN A 152 1.47 -5.47 -7.23
C GLN A 152 0.94 -4.04 -7.21
N LEU A 153 1.82 -3.06 -6.94
CA LEU A 153 1.42 -1.67 -6.75
C LEU A 153 1.08 -0.99 -8.07
N PHE A 154 -0.04 -0.27 -8.10
CA PHE A 154 -0.32 0.68 -9.18
C PHE A 154 0.63 1.87 -9.07
N ARG A 155 1.39 2.14 -10.13
CA ARG A 155 2.45 3.16 -10.11
C ARG A 155 1.98 4.46 -10.73
N PHE A 156 2.34 5.55 -10.07
CA PHE A 156 2.12 6.91 -10.55
C PHE A 156 3.42 7.51 -11.07
N ASP A 157 3.36 8.08 -12.27
CA ASP A 157 4.38 9.01 -12.72
C ASP A 157 4.22 10.35 -12.00
N ARG A 158 5.34 11.03 -11.76
CA ARG A 158 5.38 12.27 -10.98
C ARG A 158 6.13 13.36 -11.71
N SER A 159 5.68 14.59 -11.53
CA SER A 159 6.39 15.78 -12.00
C SER A 159 7.78 15.84 -11.34
N PRO A 160 8.88 15.89 -12.13
CA PRO A 160 10.22 16.00 -11.56
C PRO A 160 10.44 17.29 -10.76
N THR A 161 9.70 18.34 -11.08
CA THR A 161 9.82 19.66 -10.44
C THR A 161 8.95 19.77 -9.19
N THR A 162 7.73 19.24 -9.22
CA THR A 162 6.74 19.46 -8.14
C THR A 162 6.47 18.24 -7.27
N GLY A 163 6.94 17.05 -7.66
CA GLY A 163 6.64 15.78 -6.97
C GLY A 163 5.20 15.28 -7.15
N LYS A 164 4.30 16.11 -7.67
CA LYS A 164 2.88 15.78 -7.83
C LYS A 164 2.67 14.65 -8.82
N ILE A 165 1.66 13.83 -8.53
CA ILE A 165 1.19 12.77 -9.43
C ILE A 165 0.71 13.41 -10.75
N LEU A 166 1.17 12.83 -11.86
CA LEU A 166 0.75 13.22 -13.19
C LEU A 166 -0.54 12.48 -13.54
N HIS A 167 -1.53 13.23 -14.00
CA HIS A 167 -2.84 12.71 -14.39
C HIS A 167 -3.06 12.87 -15.89
N SER A 168 -3.71 11.88 -16.49
CA SER A 168 -4.34 11.98 -17.81
C SER A 168 -5.66 11.23 -17.76
N GLU A 169 -6.62 11.61 -18.60
CA GLU A 169 -7.93 10.95 -18.70
C GLU A 169 -7.77 9.44 -18.87
N TYR A 170 -7.03 9.01 -19.90
CA TYR A 170 -6.74 7.60 -20.16
C TYR A 170 -6.14 6.87 -18.94
N PHE A 171 -5.17 7.48 -18.27
CA PHE A 171 -4.56 6.87 -17.10
C PHE A 171 -5.53 6.73 -15.93
N ASN A 172 -6.41 7.71 -15.72
CA ASN A 172 -7.41 7.67 -14.66
C ASN A 172 -8.51 6.62 -14.95
N HIS A 173 -8.82 6.34 -16.23
CA HIS A 173 -9.66 5.20 -16.61
C HIS A 173 -9.02 3.85 -16.27
N ILE A 174 -7.71 3.69 -16.50
CA ILE A 174 -6.98 2.49 -16.07
C ILE A 174 -6.98 2.40 -14.54
N LEU A 175 -6.78 3.53 -13.86
CA LEU A 175 -6.80 3.57 -12.40
C LEU A 175 -8.16 3.13 -11.85
N ILE A 176 -9.29 3.67 -12.34
CA ILE A 176 -10.60 3.27 -11.82
C ILE A 176 -10.90 1.79 -12.08
N ALA A 177 -10.46 1.25 -13.23
CA ALA A 177 -10.55 -0.18 -13.51
C ALA A 177 -9.73 -1.02 -12.50
N ALA A 178 -8.54 -0.56 -12.14
CA ALA A 178 -7.70 -1.21 -11.12
C ALA A 178 -8.31 -1.09 -9.71
N VAL A 179 -8.84 0.08 -9.36
CA VAL A 179 -9.54 0.34 -8.09
C VAL A 179 -10.74 -0.59 -7.98
N MET A 180 -11.53 -0.79 -9.03
CA MET A 180 -12.72 -1.64 -8.99
C MET A 180 -12.39 -3.14 -9.03
N GLY A 181 -11.18 -3.49 -9.51
CA GLY A 181 -10.75 -4.87 -9.62
C GLY A 181 -11.48 -5.63 -10.74
N PRO A 182 -11.11 -6.91 -10.95
CA PRO A 182 -11.69 -7.74 -12.02
C PRO A 182 -13.16 -8.11 -11.75
N GLU A 183 -13.55 -8.17 -10.48
CA GLU A 183 -14.91 -8.50 -10.01
C GLU A 183 -15.25 -7.64 -8.78
N PRO A 184 -16.53 -7.37 -8.50
CA PRO A 184 -16.93 -6.59 -7.32
C PRO A 184 -16.45 -7.19 -5.99
N ASN A 185 -15.70 -6.42 -5.20
CA ASN A 185 -15.18 -6.85 -3.89
C ASN A 185 -16.22 -6.65 -2.77
N VAL A 186 -17.25 -7.50 -2.76
CA VAL A 186 -18.29 -7.51 -1.73
C VAL A 186 -17.89 -8.45 -0.59
N TRP A 187 -17.90 -7.93 0.63
CA TRP A 187 -17.50 -8.70 1.80
C TRP A 187 -18.60 -9.61 2.32
N HIS A 188 -18.20 -10.82 2.72
CA HIS A 188 -19.03 -11.75 3.49
C HIS A 188 -18.31 -12.23 4.76
N PRO A 189 -19.02 -12.45 5.89
CA PRO A 189 -18.42 -12.98 7.12
C PRO A 189 -17.68 -14.31 6.94
N ASP A 190 -18.14 -15.13 6.00
CA ASP A 190 -17.61 -16.46 5.71
C ASP A 190 -16.61 -16.48 4.54
N GLN A 191 -16.22 -15.30 4.04
CA GLN A 191 -15.25 -15.17 2.95
C GLN A 191 -13.89 -15.73 3.39
N LYS A 192 -13.41 -16.71 2.63
CA LYS A 192 -12.09 -17.31 2.85
C LYS A 192 -10.99 -16.28 2.54
N PRO A 193 -9.86 -16.31 3.27
CA PRO A 193 -8.72 -15.48 2.93
C PRO A 193 -8.27 -15.73 1.49
N VAL A 194 -7.99 -14.66 0.75
CA VAL A 194 -7.24 -14.77 -0.50
C VAL A 194 -5.85 -15.35 -0.18
N ALA A 195 -5.42 -16.33 -0.98
CA ALA A 195 -4.12 -16.97 -0.80
C ALA A 195 -3.01 -15.96 -1.13
N ALA A 196 -2.08 -15.75 -0.20
CA ALA A 196 -0.96 -14.84 -0.42
C ALA A 196 -0.08 -15.36 -1.56
N ARG A 197 0.00 -14.57 -2.63
CA ARG A 197 0.92 -14.83 -3.74
C ARG A 197 2.16 -13.99 -3.54
N ASN A 198 3.29 -14.63 -3.31
CA ASN A 198 4.54 -13.89 -3.18
C ASN A 198 4.96 -13.35 -4.57
N ARG A 199 5.09 -12.04 -4.69
CA ARG A 199 5.41 -11.35 -5.94
C ARG A 199 6.78 -11.73 -6.51
N PHE A 200 7.78 -11.97 -5.65
CA PHE A 200 9.09 -12.44 -6.10
C PHE A 200 9.01 -13.81 -6.80
N VAL A 201 8.15 -14.71 -6.29
CA VAL A 201 7.91 -16.03 -6.89
C VAL A 201 7.20 -15.87 -8.22
N GLU A 202 6.15 -15.06 -8.30
CA GLU A 202 5.41 -14.80 -9.54
C GLU A 202 6.34 -14.26 -10.65
N ASP A 203 7.13 -13.23 -10.35
CA ASP A 203 8.09 -12.66 -11.31
C ASP A 203 9.15 -13.68 -11.75
N THR A 204 9.57 -14.57 -10.86
CA THR A 204 10.55 -15.62 -11.18
C THR A 204 9.96 -16.72 -12.08
N ILE A 205 8.67 -17.05 -11.91
CA ILE A 205 7.94 -17.95 -12.79
C ILE A 205 7.83 -17.34 -14.18
N VAL A 206 7.38 -16.09 -14.27
CA VAL A 206 7.17 -15.37 -15.54
C VAL A 206 8.48 -15.21 -16.31
N SER A 207 9.61 -14.98 -15.62
CA SER A 207 10.91 -14.81 -16.27
C SER A 207 11.55 -16.10 -16.78
N GLY A 208 10.88 -17.25 -16.69
CA GLY A 208 11.38 -18.55 -17.19
C GLY A 208 12.54 -19.16 -16.39
N ASN A 209 12.96 -18.56 -15.27
CA ASN A 209 14.06 -19.03 -14.42
C ASN A 209 13.56 -19.94 -13.29
N TYR A 210 12.61 -20.82 -13.60
CA TYR A 210 11.77 -21.54 -12.65
C TYR A 210 12.31 -22.94 -12.30
N ASP A 211 12.56 -23.20 -11.01
CA ASP A 211 12.63 -24.57 -10.47
C ASP A 211 11.29 -24.90 -9.76
N PRO A 212 10.48 -25.84 -10.28
CA PRO A 212 9.22 -26.25 -9.67
C PRO A 212 9.31 -26.72 -8.22
N LYS A 213 10.49 -27.16 -7.76
CA LYS A 213 10.72 -27.63 -6.39
C LYS A 213 10.96 -26.50 -5.39
N SER A 214 11.21 -25.28 -5.85
CA SER A 214 11.54 -24.11 -5.02
C SER A 214 10.32 -23.40 -4.42
N VAL A 215 9.10 -23.67 -4.92
CA VAL A 215 7.88 -23.01 -4.45
C VAL A 215 7.40 -23.66 -3.13
N PRO A 216 7.25 -22.89 -2.04
CA PRO A 216 6.62 -23.40 -0.83
C PRO A 216 5.21 -23.93 -1.14
N LYS A 217 4.97 -25.23 -0.93
CA LYS A 217 3.71 -25.91 -1.26
C LYS A 217 2.49 -25.49 -0.43
N THR A 218 2.64 -24.55 0.49
CA THR A 218 1.56 -24.13 1.39
C THR A 218 0.84 -22.92 0.82
N LYS A 219 -0.49 -23.03 0.65
CA LYS A 219 -1.40 -21.89 0.53
C LYS A 219 -1.28 -21.03 1.79
N GLN A 220 -0.28 -20.16 1.85
CA GLN A 220 -0.07 -19.31 3.00
C GLN A 220 -1.03 -18.13 2.90
N VAL A 221 -1.68 -17.83 4.00
CA VAL A 221 -2.42 -16.59 4.17
C VAL A 221 -1.41 -15.52 4.58
N SER A 222 -1.61 -14.27 4.14
CA SER A 222 -0.75 -13.18 4.55
C SER A 222 -0.77 -13.04 6.09
N PRO A 223 0.35 -12.75 6.77
CA PRO A 223 0.37 -12.51 8.21
C PRO A 223 -0.50 -11.31 8.65
N LEU A 224 -0.91 -10.48 7.69
CA LEU A 224 -1.78 -9.31 7.90
C LEU A 224 -3.25 -9.59 7.61
N TYR A 225 -3.62 -10.81 7.24
CA TYR A 225 -5.02 -11.19 7.08
C TYR A 225 -5.79 -11.03 8.40
N HIS A 226 -6.98 -10.45 8.28
CA HIS A 226 -7.97 -10.44 9.33
C HIS A 226 -9.37 -10.49 8.70
N ARG A 227 -10.23 -11.36 9.24
CA ARG A 227 -11.56 -11.66 8.66
C ARG A 227 -12.42 -10.41 8.41
N TYR A 228 -12.30 -9.41 9.27
CA TYR A 228 -13.10 -8.19 9.19
C TYR A 228 -12.45 -7.06 8.38
N PHE A 229 -11.23 -7.21 7.85
CA PHE A 229 -10.61 -6.14 7.04
C PHE A 229 -11.26 -5.96 5.68
N GLY A 230 -11.88 -7.01 5.16
CA GLY A 230 -12.71 -6.91 3.98
C GLY A 230 -14.02 -6.15 4.24
N ASN A 231 -14.44 -5.94 5.49
CA ASN A 231 -15.68 -5.22 5.78
C ASN A 231 -15.56 -3.76 5.32
N PRO A 232 -16.47 -3.23 4.49
CA PRO A 232 -16.46 -1.85 4.03
C PRO A 232 -16.48 -0.79 5.15
N LYS A 233 -16.92 -1.17 6.37
CA LYS A 233 -16.94 -0.32 7.57
C LYS A 233 -15.71 -0.48 8.46
N SER A 234 -14.69 -1.21 8.01
CA SER A 234 -13.51 -1.46 8.83
C SER A 234 -12.68 -0.19 9.02
N GLU A 235 -12.35 0.12 10.28
CA GLU A 235 -11.60 1.32 10.66
C GLU A 235 -10.08 1.13 10.70
N ALA A 236 -9.58 -0.10 10.53
CA ALA A 236 -8.15 -0.38 10.52
C ALA A 236 -7.36 0.42 9.45
N HIS A 237 -6.10 0.70 9.72
CA HIS A 237 -5.31 1.61 8.89
C HIS A 237 -4.62 0.96 7.70
N VAL A 238 -4.17 -0.28 7.88
CA VAL A 238 -3.62 -1.15 6.83
C VAL A 238 -4.53 -2.35 6.76
N GLN A 239 -5.15 -2.55 5.61
CA GLN A 239 -6.23 -3.54 5.47
C GLN A 239 -6.09 -4.37 4.22
N TYR A 240 -5.55 -3.79 3.15
CA TYR A 240 -5.27 -4.54 1.94
C TYR A 240 -3.93 -5.24 2.11
N TYR A 241 -3.96 -6.55 1.93
CA TYR A 241 -2.75 -7.38 1.80
C TYR A 241 -2.62 -7.94 0.38
N GLU A 242 -3.55 -7.62 -0.52
CA GLU A 242 -3.52 -7.99 -1.94
C GLU A 242 -4.16 -6.86 -2.76
N SER A 243 -3.50 -6.42 -3.82
CA SER A 243 -3.95 -5.27 -4.61
C SER A 243 -4.99 -5.64 -5.67
N GLY A 244 -5.02 -6.90 -6.11
CA GLY A 244 -5.85 -7.37 -7.22
C GLY A 244 -7.34 -7.54 -6.92
N THR A 245 -7.77 -7.43 -5.65
CA THR A 245 -9.18 -7.62 -5.29
C THR A 245 -10.06 -6.41 -5.58
N GLY A 246 -9.48 -5.22 -5.74
CA GLY A 246 -10.23 -3.96 -5.84
C GLY A 246 -10.73 -3.43 -4.48
N VAL A 247 -11.37 -2.26 -4.52
CA VAL A 247 -11.93 -1.52 -3.38
C VAL A 247 -13.15 -2.23 -2.84
N ARG A 248 -13.30 -2.27 -1.51
CA ARG A 248 -14.45 -2.89 -0.86
C ARG A 248 -15.75 -2.16 -1.20
N LEU A 249 -16.76 -2.94 -1.59
CA LEU A 249 -18.06 -2.45 -2.01
C LEU A 249 -19.16 -2.87 -1.01
N PHE A 250 -20.15 -1.99 -0.84
CA PHE A 250 -21.48 -2.36 -0.41
C PHE A 250 -22.28 -2.83 -1.63
N HIS A 251 -23.13 -3.84 -1.44
CA HIS A 251 -24.06 -4.35 -2.45
C HIS A 251 -25.52 -4.02 -2.06
N ASP A 252 -26.36 -3.67 -3.02
CA ASP A 252 -27.81 -3.41 -2.86
C ASP A 252 -28.16 -2.53 -1.65
N ARG A 253 -27.49 -1.38 -1.55
CA ARG A 253 -27.70 -0.47 -0.43
C ARG A 253 -28.80 0.54 -0.78
N LYS A 254 -29.82 0.63 0.09
CA LYS A 254 -30.88 1.63 0.01
C LYS A 254 -30.42 2.95 0.61
N PHE A 255 -30.61 4.04 -0.12
CA PHE A 255 -30.37 5.40 0.34
C PHE A 255 -31.66 6.21 0.33
N VAL A 256 -31.88 7.00 1.37
CA VAL A 256 -33.00 7.94 1.47
C VAL A 256 -32.52 9.29 0.95
N LEU A 257 -33.15 9.77 -0.12
CA LEU A 257 -32.77 10.98 -0.85
C LEU A 257 -33.98 11.92 -0.84
N GLY A 258 -33.98 12.89 0.09
CA GLY A 258 -35.10 13.81 0.26
C GLY A 258 -36.42 13.07 0.56
N SER A 259 -37.39 13.13 -0.36
CA SER A 259 -38.70 12.46 -0.27
C SER A 259 -38.73 11.05 -0.87
N GLY A 260 -37.65 10.58 -1.50
CA GLY A 260 -37.57 9.29 -2.19
C GLY A 260 -36.52 8.35 -1.60
N SER A 261 -36.46 7.14 -2.16
CA SER A 261 -35.37 6.19 -1.88
C SER A 261 -34.84 5.58 -3.17
N ALA A 262 -33.52 5.49 -3.30
CA ALA A 262 -32.86 4.82 -4.40
C ALA A 262 -32.09 3.59 -3.90
N MET A 263 -32.13 2.51 -4.67
CA MET A 263 -31.25 1.36 -4.50
C MET A 263 -30.00 1.58 -5.33
N VAL A 264 -28.82 1.40 -4.72
CA VAL A 264 -27.55 1.45 -5.43
C VAL A 264 -26.91 0.07 -5.35
N GLU A 265 -26.74 -0.54 -6.52
CA GLU A 265 -26.25 -1.93 -6.67
C GLU A 265 -24.84 -2.08 -6.09
N TYR A 266 -23.88 -1.26 -6.52
CA TYR A 266 -22.52 -1.24 -5.98
C TYR A 266 -22.11 0.16 -5.57
N CYS A 267 -21.66 0.34 -4.32
CA CYS A 267 -21.14 1.62 -3.85
C CYS A 267 -20.00 1.44 -2.84
N PHE A 268 -19.20 2.48 -2.64
CA PHE A 268 -18.09 2.49 -1.69
C PHE A 268 -18.05 3.81 -0.93
N SER A 269 -17.40 3.82 0.24
CA SER A 269 -17.13 5.06 0.95
C SER A 269 -15.87 5.74 0.41
N GLY A 270 -15.82 7.07 0.49
CA GLY A 270 -14.62 7.83 0.16
C GLY A 270 -13.41 7.40 1.01
N LYS A 271 -13.67 6.97 2.26
CA LYS A 271 -12.66 6.34 3.11
C LYS A 271 -12.11 5.03 2.52
N ALA A 272 -12.98 4.14 2.03
CA ALA A 272 -12.55 2.88 1.44
C ALA A 272 -11.70 3.10 0.18
N LEU A 273 -12.06 4.07 -0.66
CA LEU A 273 -11.27 4.48 -1.82
C LEU A 273 -9.89 4.99 -1.40
N VAL A 274 -9.81 5.93 -0.45
CA VAL A 274 -8.54 6.46 0.03
C VAL A 274 -7.66 5.38 0.64
N GLN A 275 -8.24 4.44 1.39
CA GLN A 275 -7.49 3.30 1.94
C GLN A 275 -6.92 2.41 0.85
N TRP A 276 -7.72 2.05 -0.16
CA TRP A 276 -7.22 1.25 -1.29
C TRP A 276 -6.09 1.99 -2.02
N LEU A 277 -6.25 3.29 -2.29
CA LEU A 277 -5.22 4.10 -2.91
C LEU A 277 -3.94 4.13 -2.07
N CYS A 278 -4.03 4.34 -0.76
CA CYS A 278 -2.86 4.35 0.11
C CYS A 278 -2.15 2.99 0.19
N ASP A 279 -2.88 1.87 0.22
CA ASP A 279 -2.29 0.53 0.42
C ASP A 279 -1.82 -0.11 -0.90
N CYS A 280 -2.55 0.09 -2.01
CA CYS A 280 -2.38 -0.64 -3.27
C CYS A 280 -1.65 0.15 -4.37
N THR A 281 -1.25 1.39 -4.12
CA THR A 281 -0.60 2.27 -5.12
C THR A 281 0.69 2.91 -4.58
N THR A 282 1.40 3.63 -5.43
CA THR A 282 2.54 4.47 -5.03
C THR A 282 2.15 5.88 -4.57
N ALA A 283 0.93 6.09 -4.07
CA ALA A 283 0.56 7.31 -3.34
C ALA A 283 1.27 7.35 -1.97
N TYR A 284 1.73 8.52 -1.53
CA TYR A 284 2.58 8.67 -0.33
C TYR A 284 1.83 9.23 0.87
N SER A 285 0.60 9.67 0.69
CA SER A 285 -0.20 10.21 1.78
C SER A 285 -1.69 10.06 1.51
N LYS A 286 -2.48 10.22 2.57
CA LYS A 286 -3.93 10.37 2.44
C LYS A 286 -4.32 11.63 1.65
N THR A 287 -3.48 12.66 1.66
CA THR A 287 -3.73 13.91 0.90
C THR A 287 -3.67 13.64 -0.59
N GLU A 288 -2.63 12.95 -1.07
CA GLU A 288 -2.54 12.54 -2.48
C GLU A 288 -3.70 11.61 -2.88
N ALA A 289 -4.03 10.64 -2.01
CA ALA A 289 -5.17 9.76 -2.27
C ALA A 289 -6.51 10.51 -2.37
N LYS A 290 -6.68 11.60 -1.60
CA LYS A 290 -7.85 12.49 -1.73
C LYS A 290 -7.83 13.28 -3.03
N GLU A 291 -6.67 13.80 -3.45
CA GLU A 291 -6.52 14.50 -4.73
C GLU A 291 -6.85 13.58 -5.90
N ILE A 292 -6.41 12.32 -5.86
CA ILE A 292 -6.81 11.30 -6.83
C ILE A 292 -8.34 11.11 -6.81
N GLY A 293 -8.95 10.97 -5.62
CA GLY A 293 -10.41 10.87 -5.49
C GLY A 293 -11.15 12.08 -6.07
N GLN A 294 -10.60 13.29 -5.91
CA GLN A 294 -11.12 14.50 -6.52
C GLN A 294 -11.03 14.44 -8.05
N VAL A 295 -9.89 14.03 -8.61
CA VAL A 295 -9.72 13.89 -10.06
C VAL A 295 -10.71 12.89 -10.67
N LEU A 296 -10.98 11.77 -9.98
CA LEU A 296 -11.97 10.79 -10.43
C LEU A 296 -13.40 11.36 -10.44
N LEU A 297 -13.72 12.23 -9.48
CA LEU A 297 -15.00 12.95 -9.41
C LEU A 297 -15.10 13.99 -10.54
N ASP A 298 -14.07 14.81 -10.71
CA ASP A 298 -14.01 15.87 -11.73
C ASP A 298 -14.12 15.31 -13.16
N GLN A 299 -13.56 14.11 -13.39
CA GLN A 299 -13.64 13.40 -14.67
C GLN A 299 -14.92 12.56 -14.83
N ASN A 300 -15.89 12.73 -13.92
CA ASN A 300 -17.17 12.04 -13.97
C ASN A 300 -17.04 10.51 -14.05
N LEU A 301 -16.01 9.93 -13.40
CA LEU A 301 -15.84 8.47 -13.27
C LEU A 301 -16.60 7.92 -12.05
N ILE A 302 -16.77 8.77 -11.03
CA ILE A 302 -17.52 8.48 -9.81
C ILE A 302 -18.49 9.63 -9.53
N VAL A 303 -19.56 9.35 -8.79
CA VAL A 303 -20.58 10.34 -8.39
C VAL A 303 -20.99 10.13 -6.92
N PRO A 304 -21.19 11.19 -6.12
CA PRO A 304 -21.66 11.08 -4.75
C PRO A 304 -23.11 10.56 -4.66
N VAL A 305 -23.38 9.74 -3.64
CA VAL A 305 -24.70 9.20 -3.30
C VAL A 305 -25.29 9.90 -2.07
N THR A 306 -24.48 10.08 -1.00
CA THR A 306 -24.95 10.61 0.30
C THR A 306 -24.51 12.04 0.60
N VAL A 307 -23.36 12.46 0.05
CA VAL A 307 -23.01 13.88 -0.01
C VAL A 307 -24.02 14.53 -0.96
N ALA A 308 -24.43 15.79 -0.73
CA ALA A 308 -25.32 16.50 -1.65
C ALA A 308 -24.89 16.17 -3.09
N GLN A 309 -25.80 15.63 -3.91
CA GLN A 309 -25.46 15.07 -5.23
C GLN A 309 -24.75 16.10 -6.14
N SER A 310 -24.80 17.37 -5.77
CA SER A 310 -24.11 18.52 -6.37
C SER A 310 -22.77 18.91 -5.71
N SER A 311 -22.18 18.07 -4.86
CA SER A 311 -20.91 18.41 -4.23
C SER A 311 -19.76 18.14 -5.17
N ASP A 312 -19.14 19.20 -5.64
CA ASP A 312 -17.92 19.17 -6.47
C ASP A 312 -16.66 18.81 -5.65
N ILE A 313 -16.81 18.32 -4.41
CA ILE A 313 -15.69 18.05 -3.50
C ILE A 313 -15.72 16.58 -3.05
N PHE A 314 -14.57 15.93 -3.20
CA PHE A 314 -14.35 14.58 -2.69
C PHE A 314 -14.07 14.57 -1.18
N TYR A 315 -14.79 13.74 -0.43
CA TYR A 315 -14.66 13.59 1.02
C TYR A 315 -14.10 12.22 1.40
N ASN A 316 -12.95 12.21 2.09
CA ASN A 316 -12.42 11.03 2.77
C ASN A 316 -13.19 10.78 4.08
N HIS A 317 -14.37 10.18 3.99
CA HIS A 317 -15.23 9.90 5.13
C HIS A 317 -15.98 8.57 4.96
N PRO A 318 -16.22 7.79 6.04
CA PRO A 318 -16.96 6.52 5.94
C PRO A 318 -18.41 6.70 5.48
N GLU A 319 -19.04 7.83 5.80
CA GLU A 319 -20.42 8.15 5.38
C GLU A 319 -20.52 8.92 4.05
N ALA A 320 -19.39 9.34 3.47
CA ALA A 320 -19.38 9.91 2.13
C ALA A 320 -19.38 8.75 1.12
N ILE A 321 -20.54 8.41 0.58
CA ILE A 321 -20.71 7.26 -0.31
C ILE A 321 -20.68 7.73 -1.77
N TYR A 322 -20.01 6.95 -2.60
CA TYR A 322 -19.85 7.16 -4.03
C TYR A 322 -20.22 5.87 -4.80
N THR A 323 -20.66 6.04 -6.04
CA THR A 323 -20.86 4.96 -7.01
C THR A 323 -20.17 5.31 -8.32
N LEU A 324 -19.94 4.31 -9.18
CA LEU A 324 -19.50 4.54 -10.55
C LEU A 324 -20.59 5.26 -11.35
N THR A 325 -20.18 6.14 -12.25
CA THR A 325 -21.02 6.64 -13.35
C THR A 325 -21.06 5.59 -14.48
N GLU A 326 -21.85 5.84 -15.51
CA GLU A 326 -21.81 5.01 -16.73
C GLU A 326 -20.41 5.00 -17.36
N LEU A 327 -19.73 6.16 -17.38
CA LEU A 327 -18.38 6.29 -17.91
C LEU A 327 -17.35 5.50 -17.07
N GLY A 328 -17.43 5.60 -15.74
CA GLY A 328 -16.56 4.82 -14.85
C GLY A 328 -16.79 3.31 -14.97
N LEU A 329 -18.04 2.90 -15.13
CA LEU A 329 -18.40 1.50 -15.33
C LEU A 329 -17.86 0.94 -16.65
N GLN A 330 -17.87 1.71 -17.74
CA GLN A 330 -17.29 1.29 -19.03
C GLN A 330 -15.80 0.97 -18.95
N SER A 331 -15.08 1.57 -17.99
CA SER A 331 -13.67 1.25 -17.74
C SER A 331 -13.48 -0.07 -16.99
N CYS A 332 -14.52 -0.54 -16.30
CA CYS A 332 -14.49 -1.77 -15.53
C CYS A 332 -14.75 -2.98 -16.45
N LYS A 333 -14.09 -4.10 -16.18
CA LYS A 333 -14.27 -5.35 -16.95
C LYS A 333 -15.42 -6.22 -16.42
N TRP A 334 -16.33 -5.64 -15.65
CA TRP A 334 -17.44 -6.37 -15.05
C TRP A 334 -18.40 -6.80 -16.15
N THR A 335 -18.61 -8.11 -16.29
CA THR A 335 -19.64 -8.63 -17.18
C THR A 335 -20.98 -8.42 -16.51
N TYR A 336 -21.73 -7.41 -16.95
CA TYR A 336 -23.14 -7.29 -16.60
C TYR A 336 -23.85 -8.55 -17.12
N ARG A 337 -24.19 -9.47 -16.22
CA ARG A 337 -25.30 -10.38 -16.49
C ARG A 337 -26.54 -9.51 -16.43
N ARG A 338 -27.03 -9.06 -17.58
CA ARG A 338 -28.41 -8.56 -17.63
C ARG A 338 -29.31 -9.67 -17.06
N PRO A 339 -30.27 -9.34 -16.18
CA PRO A 339 -31.19 -10.33 -15.63
C PRO A 339 -31.94 -11.09 -16.73
#